data_AF-Q46HY6-F1
#
_entry.id   AF-Q46HY6-F1
#
_cell.length_a   1.000
_cell.length_b   1.000
_cell.length_c   1.000
_cell.angle_alpha   90.00
_cell.angle_beta   90.00
_cell.angle_gamma   90.00
#
_symmetry.space_group_name_H-M   'P 1'
#
loop_
_entity.id
_entity.type
_entity.pdbx_description
1 polymer ?
#
loop_
_entity_poly.entity_id
_entity_poly.type
_entity_poly.pdbx_seq_one_letter_code
_entity_poly.pdbx_strand_id
1 'polypeptide(L)' 'MFLFIVMNSGAERFNGLMAMLGVVAGIGAYATTGQFIPGIF' A
#
# COMPACT_ATOMS: atom_id res chain seq x y z
N MET A 1 9.17 8.02 -28.56
CA MET A 1 8.41 8.40 -27.35
C MET A 1 9.15 7.85 -26.14
N PHE A 2 9.83 8.69 -25.36
CA PHE A 2 10.48 8.28 -24.11
C PHE A 2 9.67 8.88 -22.96
N LEU A 3 9.13 8.04 -22.07
CA LEU A 3 8.34 8.52 -20.95
C LEU A 3 9.30 9.02 -19.87
N PHE A 4 9.40 10.34 -19.70
CA PHE A 4 10.24 10.93 -18.65
C PHE A 4 9.54 10.72 -17.31
N ILE A 5 9.90 9.65 -16.58
CA ILE A 5 9.40 9.42 -15.22
C ILE A 5 10.12 10.39 -14.31
N VAL A 6 9.38 11.37 -13.78
CA VAL A 6 9.89 12.30 -12.78
C VAL A 6 9.92 11.58 -11.43
N MET A 7 11.11 11.33 -10.91
CA MET A 7 11.33 10.84 -9.55
C MET A 7 11.44 12.05 -8.62
N ASN A 8 10.45 12.22 -7.75
CA ASN A 8 10.38 13.32 -6.78
C ASN A 8 10.47 12.74 -5.37
N SER A 9 11.33 13.30 -4.52
CA SER A 9 11.53 12.81 -3.14
C SER A 9 10.23 12.81 -2.32
N GLY A 10 9.33 13.76 -2.60
CA GLY A 10 8.00 13.79 -1.99
C GLY A 10 7.12 12.62 -2.43
N ALA A 11 7.19 12.24 -3.71
CA ALA A 11 6.42 11.10 -4.25
C ALA A 11 6.96 9.76 -3.71
N GLU A 12 8.27 9.60 -3.59
CA GLU A 12 8.87 8.41 -2.95
C GLU A 12 8.44 8.27 -1.49
N ARG A 13 8.47 9.37 -0.72
CA ARG A 13 8.03 9.36 0.68
C ARG A 13 6.53 9.06 0.80
N PHE A 14 5.71 9.67 -0.05
CA PHE A 14 4.27 9.43 -0.05
C PHE A 14 3.93 7.98 -0.44
N ASN A 15 4.56 7.45 -1.50
CA ASN A 15 4.38 6.06 -1.92
C ASN A 15 4.82 5.08 -0.81
N GLY A 16 5.94 5.36 -0.14
CA GLY A 16 6.39 4.57 1.02
C GLY A 16 5.37 4.57 2.16
N LEU A 17 4.79 5.73 2.49
CA LEU A 17 3.75 5.83 3.52
C LEU A 17 2.48 5.05 3.15
N MET A 18 2.00 5.20 1.91
CA MET A 18 0.81 4.48 1.44
C MET A 18 1.04 2.96 1.44
N ALA A 19 2.23 2.50 1.05
CA ALA A 19 2.59 1.08 1.12
C ALA A 19 2.59 0.55 2.56
N MET A 20 3.16 1.30 3.51
CA MET A 20 3.15 0.92 4.94
C MET A 20 1.72 0.86 5.50
N LEU A 21 0.85 1.80 5.13
CA LEU A 21 -0.56 1.76 5.51
C LEU A 21 -1.25 0.50 4.96
N GLY A 22 -0.97 0.10 3.72
CA GLY A 22 -1.48 -1.14 3.14
C GLY A 22 -1.05 -2.39 3.93
N VAL A 23 0.21 -2.45 4.36
CA VAL A 23 0.73 -3.56 5.18
C VAL A 23 0.03 -3.61 6.54
N VAL A 24 -0.06 -2.47 7.23
CA VAL A 24 -0.74 -2.39 8.54
C VAL A 24 -2.22 -2.74 8.42
N ALA A 25 -2.89 -2.25 7.38
CA ALA A 25 -4.30 -2.57 7.12
C ALA A 25 -4.51 -4.06 6.82
N GLY A 26 -3.63 -4.69 6.03
CA GLY A 26 -3.71 -6.13 5.72
C GLY A 26 -3.48 -7.01 6.96
N ILE A 27 -2.51 -6.64 7.81
CA ILE A 27 -2.29 -7.32 9.09
C ILE A 27 -3.49 -7.13 10.01
N GLY A 28 -4.01 -5.90 10.11
CA GLY A 28 -5.18 -5.58 10.93
C GLY A 28 -6.44 -6.33 10.47
N ALA A 29 -6.66 -6.43 9.16
CA ALA A 29 -7.75 -7.21 8.56
C ALA A 29 -7.64 -8.68 8.96
N TYR A 30 -6.46 -9.28 8.84
CA TYR A 30 -6.25 -10.67 9.26
C TYR A 30 -6.45 -10.87 10.77
N ALA A 31 -5.93 -9.95 11.59
CA ALA A 31 -6.05 -10.03 13.04
C ALA A 31 -7.51 -9.89 13.54
N THR A 32 -8.35 -9.12 12.84
CA THR A 32 -9.72 -8.82 13.26
C THR A 32 -10.78 -9.72 12.63
N THR A 33 -10.56 -10.14 11.37
CA THR A 33 -11.54 -10.91 10.59
C THR A 33 -11.08 -12.34 10.28
N GLY A 34 -9.81 -12.67 10.54
CA GLY A 34 -9.19 -13.93 10.12
C GLY A 34 -8.87 -13.99 8.62
N GLN A 35 -9.12 -12.93 7.86
CA GLN A 35 -8.96 -12.85 6.42
C GLN A 35 -8.03 -11.70 6.03
N PHE A 36 -7.11 -11.93 5.09
CA PHE A 36 -6.22 -10.86 4.61
C PHE A 36 -6.95 -9.85 3.71
N ILE A 37 -7.91 -10.33 2.92
CA ILE A 37 -8.85 -9.52 2.15
C ILE A 37 -10.27 -9.99 2.50
N PRO A 38 -10.98 -9.30 3.40
CA PRO A 38 -12.30 -9.72 3.83
C PRO A 38 -13.30 -9.67 2.68
N GLY A 39 -14.15 -10.69 2.56
CA GLY A 39 -15.27 -10.72 1.61
C GLY A 39 -14.93 -11.07 0.16
N ILE A 40 -13.68 -11.44 -0.16
CA ILE A 40 -13.32 -12.01 -1.48
C ILE A 40 -13.45 -13.55 -1.51
N PHE A 41 -13.40 -14.23 -0.36
CA PHE A 41 -13.72 -15.66 -0.21
C PHE A 41 -14.45 -15.93 1.10
#